data_AF-A0A914X9B2-F1
#
_entry.id   AF-A0A914X9B2-F1
#
_cell.length_a   1.000
_cell.length_b   1.000
_cell.length_c   1.000
_cell.angle_alpha   90.00
_cell.angle_beta   90.00
_cell.angle_gamma   90.00
#
_symmetry.space_group_name_H-M   'P 1'
#
loop_
_entity.id
_entity.type
_entity.pdbx_description
1 polymer ?
#
loop_
_entity_poly.entity_id
_entity_poly.type
_entity_poly.pdbx_seq_one_letter_code
_entity_poly.pdbx_strand_id
1 'polypeptide(L)'
;MKTLNPDIRWTISDFLRRKGPQLSAEESENLWLVLYNCLSELCVDSRPPVRKSACQTLLQTVAAHGAALKPSTWKHMVWKILFPMMDKVRALTGSASTTRSDSGALGASNILIHHSRDTESKQWAETSVQTLAGVVKIFNAQRSVLISLSDFPSAWSTLMGYIEPSAASDNAEMSLAALKSFQELLHGRTSPQTLDINTRDRASSTAGGAGSHGDDLLPNLPEELWLVAWQTWVRIASALIAPRPQATLESPAPIQSVVTKEPRPAKVLLPGPSHLTTLLHTFPQLFDHVKNRIAVEEVKYAGVLTIIKGIVAVPVSTDQAPFILPTAADVTPTQEAVLDCIKTLYEEMVASNSNLREALPDLYRLLLDLVGYSVRTPPSPFLAGKKDCAQWVMQNSIPFAELSLRTLVEYYSNTAHYAEIVQATVLVDIVKCLSVPMSLKYQCPAQTTWKAAASAFITVIRLGLPIARQQVRHFRALWTELADAFEKFLFTSSKPSTPLSSDERKRHEFVDCQMIDLIRAEILPFINIFPRDFTQRIVELLNKGSINSTDHKDVLGEFWN
;
A
#
# COMPACT_ATOMS: atom_id res chain seq x y z
N MET A 1 21.42 -15.38 37.90
CA MET A 1 20.14 -16.12 37.99
C MET A 1 19.68 -16.42 36.58
N LYS A 2 19.84 -17.68 36.19
CA LYS A 2 19.65 -18.20 34.83
C LYS A 2 18.19 -18.59 34.64
N THR A 3 17.63 -18.21 33.50
CA THR A 3 16.49 -18.87 32.82
C THR A 3 15.25 -19.17 33.68
N LEU A 4 14.30 -18.24 33.71
CA LEU A 4 12.87 -18.57 33.83
C LEU A 4 12.46 -19.32 32.55
N ASN A 5 12.86 -20.58 32.49
CA ASN A 5 12.59 -21.56 31.45
C ASN A 5 11.33 -22.38 31.83
N PRO A 6 10.81 -23.29 30.99
CA PRO A 6 9.48 -23.93 31.03
C PRO A 6 8.96 -24.54 32.35
N ASP A 7 9.72 -24.50 33.44
CA ASP A 7 9.35 -24.98 34.76
C ASP A 7 8.08 -24.32 35.32
N ILE A 8 7.79 -23.04 35.09
CA ILE A 8 6.53 -22.45 35.56
C ILE A 8 5.31 -23.06 34.82
N ARG A 9 5.41 -23.23 33.50
CA ARG A 9 4.36 -23.89 32.70
C ARG A 9 4.13 -25.31 33.16
N TRP A 10 5.21 -26.08 33.36
CA TRP A 10 5.10 -27.46 33.83
C TRP A 10 4.62 -27.52 35.26
N THR A 11 5.09 -26.67 36.17
CA THR A 11 4.73 -26.74 37.60
C THR A 11 3.28 -26.35 37.84
N ILE A 12 2.74 -25.35 37.14
CA ILE A 12 1.35 -24.94 37.30
C ILE A 12 0.40 -25.91 36.59
N SER A 13 0.76 -26.36 35.39
CA SER A 13 0.01 -27.40 34.67
C SER A 13 0.02 -28.73 35.45
N ASP A 14 1.16 -29.14 36.03
CA ASP A 14 1.23 -30.31 36.93
C ASP A 14 0.48 -30.07 38.23
N PHE A 15 0.52 -28.87 38.82
CA PHE A 15 -0.23 -28.58 40.04
C PHE A 15 -1.73 -28.68 39.80
N LEU A 16 -2.24 -28.06 38.73
CA LEU A 16 -3.64 -28.12 38.31
C LEU A 16 -4.05 -29.52 37.85
N ARG A 17 -3.17 -30.27 37.19
CA ARG A 17 -3.43 -31.66 36.78
C ARG A 17 -3.38 -32.64 37.94
N ARG A 18 -2.49 -32.44 38.92
CA ARG A 18 -2.36 -33.29 40.13
C ARG A 18 -3.47 -33.02 41.15
N LYS A 19 -3.93 -31.77 41.26
CA LYS A 19 -5.06 -31.37 42.13
C LYS A 19 -6.42 -31.39 41.43
N GLY A 20 -6.45 -31.52 40.10
CA GLY A 20 -7.67 -31.56 39.28
C GLY A 20 -8.72 -32.58 39.71
N PRO A 21 -8.38 -33.78 40.24
CA PRO A 21 -9.37 -34.72 40.77
C PRO A 21 -10.04 -34.27 42.08
N GLN A 22 -9.53 -33.22 42.75
CA GLN A 22 -10.00 -32.73 44.06
C GLN A 22 -10.58 -31.31 44.01
N LEU A 23 -10.49 -30.62 42.88
CA LEU A 23 -10.97 -29.25 42.72
C LEU A 23 -12.26 -29.26 41.90
N SER A 24 -13.25 -28.49 42.34
CA SER A 24 -14.40 -28.17 41.50
C SER A 24 -13.95 -27.38 40.25
N ALA A 25 -14.77 -27.40 39.21
CA ALA A 25 -14.50 -26.61 37.99
C ALA A 25 -14.36 -25.10 38.29
N GLU A 26 -15.11 -24.61 39.28
CA GLU A 26 -15.10 -23.19 39.70
C GLU A 26 -13.81 -22.81 40.45
N GLU A 27 -13.31 -23.68 41.34
CA GLU A 27 -12.04 -23.45 42.03
C GLU A 27 -10.85 -23.48 41.05
N SER A 28 -10.92 -24.33 40.04
CA SER A 28 -9.92 -24.40 38.97
C SER A 28 -9.91 -23.12 38.13
N GLU A 29 -11.07 -22.58 37.78
CA GLU A 29 -11.19 -21.29 37.06
C GLU A 29 -10.67 -20.11 37.88
N ASN A 30 -10.98 -20.07 39.18
CA ASN A 30 -10.48 -19.02 40.06
C ASN A 30 -8.95 -19.05 40.16
N LEU A 31 -8.35 -20.24 40.24
CA LEU A 31 -6.90 -20.37 40.24
C LEU A 31 -6.27 -19.91 38.92
N TRP A 32 -6.90 -20.21 37.79
CA TRP A 32 -6.47 -19.69 36.48
C TRP A 32 -6.53 -18.17 36.43
N LEU A 33 -7.61 -17.54 36.90
CA LEU A 33 -7.73 -16.09 36.93
C LEU A 33 -6.67 -15.41 37.80
N VAL A 34 -6.39 -15.96 38.99
CA VAL A 34 -5.32 -15.46 39.87
C VAL A 34 -3.98 -15.56 39.17
N LEU A 35 -3.70 -16.69 38.52
CA LEU A 35 -2.46 -16.88 37.75
C LEU A 35 -2.34 -15.85 36.63
N TYR A 36 -3.39 -15.68 35.83
CA TYR A 36 -3.39 -14.75 34.71
C TYR A 36 -3.20 -13.31 35.18
N ASN A 37 -3.79 -12.92 36.31
CA ASN A 37 -3.57 -11.62 36.92
C ASN A 37 -2.10 -11.44 37.32
N CYS A 38 -1.53 -12.39 38.07
CA CYS A 38 -0.11 -12.33 38.48
C CYS A 38 0.85 -12.25 37.28
N LEU A 39 0.60 -13.05 36.23
CA LEU A 39 1.41 -13.00 35.01
C LEU A 39 1.25 -11.66 34.28
N SER A 40 0.05 -11.07 34.26
CA SER A 40 -0.18 -9.75 33.64
C SER A 40 0.57 -8.62 34.35
N GLU A 41 0.71 -8.70 35.68
CA GLU A 41 1.51 -7.75 36.47
C GLU A 41 3.01 -7.89 36.17
N LEU A 42 3.49 -9.11 35.92
CA LEU A 42 4.87 -9.35 35.50
C LEU A 42 5.15 -8.91 34.06
N CYS A 43 4.13 -8.73 33.22
CA CYS A 43 4.30 -8.20 31.86
C CYS A 43 4.72 -6.73 31.83
N VAL A 44 4.66 -6.02 32.97
CA VAL A 44 5.09 -4.62 33.12
C VAL A 44 6.28 -4.45 34.08
N ASP A 45 6.96 -5.54 34.43
CA ASP A 45 8.17 -5.53 35.28
C ASP A 45 9.29 -4.68 34.67
N SER A 46 10.12 -4.02 35.49
CA SER A 46 11.23 -3.19 34.99
C SER A 46 12.27 -3.97 34.18
N ARG A 47 12.41 -5.28 34.42
CA ARG A 47 13.41 -6.15 33.79
C ARG A 47 12.87 -6.75 32.47
N PRO A 48 13.46 -6.45 31.31
CA PRO A 48 12.99 -6.97 30.02
C PRO A 48 12.89 -8.50 29.93
N PRO A 49 13.84 -9.30 30.46
CA PRO A 49 13.72 -10.76 30.43
C PRO A 49 12.51 -11.29 31.20
N VAL A 50 12.12 -10.62 32.30
CA VAL A 50 10.96 -11.00 33.11
C VAL A 50 9.68 -10.70 32.35
N ARG A 51 9.55 -9.49 31.78
CA ARG A 51 8.40 -9.12 30.92
C ARG A 51 8.20 -10.08 29.77
N LYS A 52 9.29 -10.38 29.04
CA LYS A 52 9.27 -11.25 27.86
C LYS A 52 8.81 -12.67 28.21
N SER A 53 9.35 -13.24 29.29
CA SER A 53 8.97 -14.58 29.78
C SER A 53 7.53 -14.60 30.31
N ALA A 54 7.11 -13.58 31.06
CA ALA A 54 5.75 -13.45 31.55
C ALA A 54 4.73 -13.32 30.42
N CYS A 55 4.99 -12.47 29.42
CA CYS A 55 4.15 -12.32 28.23
C CYS A 55 4.02 -13.66 27.50
N GLN A 56 5.13 -14.32 27.17
CA GLN A 56 5.09 -15.63 26.49
C GLN A 56 4.30 -16.66 27.29
N THR A 57 4.53 -16.73 28.60
CA THR A 57 3.88 -17.70 29.48
C THR A 57 2.39 -17.44 29.60
N LEU A 58 1.97 -16.18 29.79
CA LEU A 58 0.57 -15.78 29.82
C LEU A 58 -0.12 -16.18 28.52
N LEU A 59 0.41 -15.72 27.39
CA LEU A 59 -0.20 -15.89 26.08
C LEU A 59 -0.32 -17.37 25.69
N GLN A 60 0.73 -18.18 25.93
CA GLN A 60 0.69 -19.62 25.66
C GLN A 60 -0.27 -20.38 26.56
N THR A 61 -0.32 -20.02 27.86
CA THR A 61 -1.23 -20.67 28.81
C THR A 61 -2.68 -20.39 28.45
N VAL A 62 -3.00 -19.14 28.10
CA VAL A 62 -4.36 -18.74 27.69
C VAL A 62 -4.74 -19.39 26.35
N ALA A 63 -3.81 -19.45 25.39
CA ALA A 63 -4.08 -20.13 24.13
C ALA A 63 -4.36 -21.64 24.32
N ALA A 64 -3.62 -22.30 25.22
CA ALA A 64 -3.75 -23.74 25.46
C ALA A 64 -4.96 -24.13 26.34
N HIS A 65 -5.32 -23.30 27.32
CA HIS A 65 -6.35 -23.63 28.32
C HIS A 65 -7.58 -22.73 28.25
N GLY A 66 -7.62 -21.78 27.31
CA GLY A 66 -8.70 -20.79 27.18
C GLY A 66 -10.06 -21.41 26.84
N ALA A 67 -10.08 -22.54 26.12
CA ALA A 67 -11.32 -23.23 25.76
C ALA A 67 -12.08 -23.80 26.97
N ALA A 68 -11.39 -23.99 28.11
CA ALA A 68 -12.00 -24.48 29.35
C ALA A 68 -12.68 -23.37 30.19
N LEU A 69 -12.52 -22.10 29.82
CA LEU A 69 -13.06 -20.96 30.56
C LEU A 69 -14.52 -20.69 30.17
N LYS A 70 -15.38 -20.45 31.16
CA LYS A 70 -16.76 -20.00 30.94
C LYS A 70 -16.81 -18.61 30.28
N PRO A 71 -17.93 -18.27 29.61
CA PRO A 71 -18.11 -16.94 29.02
C PRO A 71 -17.95 -15.76 30.01
N SER A 72 -18.44 -15.90 31.25
CA SER A 72 -18.26 -14.89 32.31
C SER A 72 -16.79 -14.69 32.69
N THR A 73 -16.03 -15.79 32.73
CA THR A 73 -14.58 -15.80 32.97
C THR A 73 -13.83 -15.14 31.83
N TRP A 74 -14.24 -15.39 30.57
CA TRP A 74 -13.69 -14.73 29.39
C TRP A 74 -13.92 -13.22 29.38
N LYS A 75 -15.12 -12.77 29.79
CA LYS A 75 -15.41 -11.35 29.97
C LYS A 75 -14.45 -10.71 30.98
N HIS A 76 -14.22 -11.36 32.12
CA HIS A 76 -13.24 -10.88 33.10
C HIS A 76 -11.82 -10.87 32.51
N MET A 77 -11.43 -11.93 31.80
CA MET A 77 -10.11 -12.05 31.19
C MET A 77 -9.82 -10.92 30.19
N VAL A 78 -10.76 -10.61 29.30
CA VAL A 78 -10.61 -9.53 28.31
C VAL A 78 -10.55 -8.17 28.99
N TRP A 79 -11.54 -7.84 29.83
CA TRP A 79 -11.72 -6.47 30.34
C TRP A 79 -10.92 -6.14 31.60
N LYS A 80 -10.54 -7.13 32.41
CA LYS A 80 -9.84 -6.91 33.69
C LYS A 80 -8.38 -7.33 33.67
N ILE A 81 -7.97 -8.16 32.72
CA ILE A 81 -6.59 -8.66 32.63
C ILE A 81 -5.93 -8.19 31.32
N LEU A 82 -6.44 -8.59 30.15
CA LEU A 82 -5.76 -8.35 28.87
C LEU A 82 -5.72 -6.86 28.48
N PHE A 83 -6.86 -6.16 28.45
CA PHE A 83 -6.88 -4.74 28.07
C PHE A 83 -6.16 -3.84 29.08
N PRO A 84 -6.35 -3.98 30.42
CA PRO A 84 -5.56 -3.21 31.38
C PRO A 84 -4.05 -3.47 31.27
N MET A 85 -3.64 -4.69 30.94
CA MET A 85 -2.23 -4.99 30.65
C MET A 85 -1.74 -4.24 29.41
N MET A 86 -2.50 -4.24 28.31
CA MET A 86 -2.17 -3.49 27.09
C MET A 86 -2.09 -1.99 27.35
N ASP A 87 -3.01 -1.42 28.14
CA ASP A 87 -2.98 -0.02 28.53
C ASP A 87 -1.70 0.35 29.29
N LYS A 88 -1.31 -0.46 30.27
CA LYS A 88 -0.06 -0.26 31.03
C LYS A 88 1.17 -0.35 30.12
N VAL A 89 1.24 -1.35 29.24
CA VAL A 89 2.36 -1.51 28.30
C VAL A 89 2.43 -0.34 27.32
N ARG A 90 1.29 0.12 26.79
CA ARG A 90 1.21 1.31 25.93
C ARG A 90 1.70 2.58 26.65
N ALA A 91 1.25 2.80 27.89
CA ALA A 91 1.67 3.94 28.69
C ALA A 91 3.20 3.93 28.94
N LEU A 92 3.75 2.78 29.35
CA LEU A 92 5.19 2.63 29.60
C LEU A 92 6.01 2.78 28.32
N THR A 93 5.50 2.31 27.19
CA THR A 93 6.15 2.48 25.88
C THR A 93 6.18 3.94 25.45
N GLY A 94 5.11 4.70 25.70
CA GLY A 94 5.04 6.14 25.42
C GLY A 94 5.91 7.00 26.34
N SER A 95 6.12 6.58 27.59
CA SER A 95 6.96 7.28 28.56
C SER A 95 8.43 6.82 28.59
N ALA A 96 8.77 5.77 27.84
CA ALA A 96 10.09 5.14 27.88
C ALA A 96 11.18 6.09 27.40
N SER A 97 12.31 6.12 28.12
CA SER A 97 13.40 7.01 27.75
C SER A 97 14.04 6.62 26.42
N THR A 98 14.29 7.62 25.58
CA THR A 98 15.13 7.52 24.38
C THR A 98 16.62 7.74 24.70
N THR A 99 16.94 8.13 25.94
CA THR A 99 18.32 8.22 26.43
C THR A 99 18.91 6.83 26.65
N ARG A 100 20.20 6.69 26.39
CA ARG A 100 20.93 5.44 26.63
C ARG A 100 21.02 5.20 28.14
N SER A 101 20.89 3.95 28.57
CA SER A 101 21.31 3.56 29.92
C SER A 101 22.83 3.65 30.00
N ASP A 102 23.37 4.43 30.93
CA ASP A 102 24.82 4.61 31.11
C ASP A 102 25.50 3.30 31.54
N SER A 103 25.86 2.46 30.57
CA SER A 103 26.78 1.33 30.75
C SER A 103 28.25 1.80 30.91
N GLY A 104 28.49 3.11 30.97
CA GLY A 104 29.82 3.72 31.10
C GLY A 104 30.50 3.53 32.46
N ALA A 105 29.79 3.05 33.48
CA ALA A 105 30.35 2.89 34.82
C ALA A 105 31.34 1.71 34.99
N LEU A 106 31.52 0.85 33.96
CA LEU A 106 32.34 -0.36 34.05
C LEU A 106 33.61 -0.39 33.17
N GLY A 107 34.04 0.75 32.61
CA GLY A 107 35.40 0.90 32.06
C GLY A 107 35.77 -0.01 30.88
N ALA A 108 34.80 -0.62 30.18
CA ALA A 108 35.05 -1.45 29.00
C ALA A 108 34.86 -0.65 27.70
N SER A 109 35.81 0.21 27.37
CA SER A 109 35.73 1.14 26.23
C SER A 109 36.11 0.54 24.86
N ASN A 110 36.21 -0.78 24.71
CA ASN A 110 36.78 -1.36 23.48
C ASN A 110 36.14 -2.69 23.04
N ILE A 111 34.81 -2.75 22.95
CA ILE A 111 34.17 -3.79 22.14
C ILE A 111 33.22 -3.16 21.13
N LEU A 112 33.62 -3.25 19.86
CA LEU A 112 32.89 -2.90 18.64
C LEU A 112 31.64 -3.79 18.44
N ILE A 113 30.71 -3.80 19.39
CA ILE A 113 29.45 -4.55 19.29
C ILE A 113 28.36 -3.57 18.90
N HIS A 114 27.85 -3.67 17.67
CA HIS A 114 26.64 -3.02 17.14
C HIS A 114 25.73 -2.36 18.21
N HIS A 115 26.04 -1.10 18.54
CA HIS A 115 25.52 -0.35 19.70
C HIS A 115 24.11 0.24 19.47
N SER A 116 23.23 -0.51 18.80
CA SER A 116 21.89 -0.05 18.36
C SER A 116 20.73 -0.47 19.27
N ARG A 117 20.91 -1.38 20.26
CA ARG A 117 19.79 -2.00 21.02
C ARG A 117 19.53 -1.47 22.44
N ASP A 118 20.29 -0.50 22.94
CA ASP A 118 20.31 -0.14 24.38
C ASP A 118 19.55 1.16 24.75
N THR A 119 18.30 1.30 24.29
CA THR A 119 17.40 2.34 24.82
C THR A 119 16.17 1.69 25.42
N GLU A 120 15.69 2.24 26.53
CA GLU A 120 14.47 1.78 27.20
C GLU A 120 13.28 1.75 26.23
N SER A 121 13.18 2.77 25.38
CA SER A 121 12.17 2.88 24.31
C SER A 121 12.13 1.67 23.36
N LYS A 122 13.29 1.12 22.96
CA LYS A 122 13.35 -0.07 22.08
C LYS A 122 12.91 -1.35 22.79
N GLN A 123 13.25 -1.49 24.07
CA GLN A 123 12.86 -2.66 24.86
C GLN A 123 11.36 -2.67 25.16
N TRP A 124 10.78 -1.49 25.42
CA TRP A 124 9.33 -1.34 25.55
C TRP A 124 8.61 -1.51 24.22
N ALA A 125 9.20 -1.07 23.11
CA ALA A 125 8.65 -1.36 21.78
C ALA A 125 8.59 -2.86 21.49
N GLU A 126 9.65 -3.63 21.78
CA GLU A 126 9.63 -5.10 21.67
C GLU A 126 8.53 -5.72 22.55
N THR A 127 8.38 -5.22 23.78
CA THR A 127 7.33 -5.68 24.71
C THR A 127 5.94 -5.40 24.15
N SER A 128 5.68 -4.16 23.68
CA SER A 128 4.40 -3.75 23.09
C SER A 128 4.03 -4.60 21.88
N VAL A 129 4.99 -4.84 20.97
CA VAL A 129 4.80 -5.71 19.81
C VAL A 129 4.42 -7.13 20.23
N GLN A 130 5.17 -7.70 21.18
CA GLN A 130 4.93 -9.05 21.65
C GLN A 130 3.56 -9.19 22.35
N THR A 131 3.18 -8.23 23.18
CA THR A 131 1.90 -8.21 23.87
C THR A 131 0.74 -8.09 22.88
N LEU A 132 0.83 -7.18 21.89
CA LEU A 132 -0.21 -6.99 20.89
C LEU A 132 -0.41 -8.24 20.03
N ALA A 133 0.67 -8.79 19.46
CA ALA A 133 0.61 -10.01 18.65
C ALA A 133 0.07 -11.20 19.47
N GLY A 134 0.42 -11.26 20.76
CA GLY A 134 -0.12 -12.23 21.70
C GLY A 134 -1.63 -12.16 21.87
N VAL A 135 -2.15 -10.96 22.13
CA VAL A 135 -3.59 -10.74 22.32
C VAL A 135 -4.35 -11.07 21.03
N VAL A 136 -3.84 -10.67 19.86
CA VAL A 136 -4.42 -11.05 18.56
C VAL A 136 -4.50 -12.58 18.41
N LYS A 137 -3.44 -13.31 18.77
CA LYS A 137 -3.44 -14.78 18.76
C LYS A 137 -4.48 -15.39 19.68
N ILE A 138 -4.66 -14.82 20.88
CA ILE A 138 -5.73 -15.26 21.79
C ILE A 138 -7.11 -15.02 21.15
N PHE A 139 -7.33 -13.83 20.58
CA PHE A 139 -8.59 -13.49 19.93
C PHE A 139 -8.92 -14.43 18.77
N ASN A 140 -7.93 -14.82 17.98
CA ASN A 140 -8.10 -15.77 16.89
C ASN A 140 -8.33 -17.20 17.40
N ALA A 141 -7.50 -17.67 18.34
CA ALA A 141 -7.58 -19.03 18.89
C ALA A 141 -8.89 -19.29 19.63
N GLN A 142 -9.48 -18.26 20.23
CA GLN A 142 -10.68 -18.35 21.06
C GLN A 142 -11.86 -17.61 20.43
N ARG A 143 -11.79 -17.33 19.12
CA ARG A 143 -12.79 -16.54 18.38
C ARG A 143 -14.20 -17.07 18.53
N SER A 144 -14.38 -18.40 18.52
CA SER A 144 -15.69 -19.06 18.67
C SER A 144 -16.36 -18.70 19.99
N VAL A 145 -15.61 -18.70 21.09
CA VAL A 145 -16.11 -18.36 22.42
C VAL A 145 -16.30 -16.84 22.53
N LEU A 146 -15.36 -16.05 22.02
CA LEU A 146 -15.42 -14.60 22.11
C LEU A 146 -16.61 -14.01 21.35
N ILE A 147 -16.95 -14.52 20.16
CA ILE A 147 -18.13 -14.06 19.39
C ILE A 147 -19.43 -14.27 20.16
N SER A 148 -19.52 -15.28 21.04
CA SER A 148 -20.71 -15.52 21.86
C SER A 148 -20.91 -14.51 22.99
N LEU A 149 -19.91 -13.67 23.28
CA LEU A 149 -20.01 -12.63 24.31
C LEU A 149 -20.84 -11.45 23.80
N SER A 150 -21.79 -10.99 24.62
CA SER A 150 -22.66 -9.85 24.29
C SER A 150 -21.90 -8.54 24.04
N ASP A 151 -20.71 -8.39 24.63
CA ASP A 151 -19.84 -7.22 24.54
C ASP A 151 -18.66 -7.42 23.58
N PHE A 152 -18.65 -8.50 22.78
CA PHE A 152 -17.62 -8.74 21.79
C PHE A 152 -17.42 -7.59 20.79
N PRO A 153 -18.46 -6.91 20.27
CA PRO A 153 -18.26 -5.74 19.39
C PRO A 153 -17.47 -4.61 20.05
N SER A 154 -17.67 -4.41 21.36
CA SER A 154 -16.90 -3.42 22.14
C SER A 154 -15.46 -3.88 22.34
N ALA A 155 -15.24 -5.17 22.60
CA ALA A 155 -13.89 -5.74 22.70
C ALA A 155 -13.13 -5.67 21.36
N TRP A 156 -13.79 -5.98 20.25
CA TRP A 156 -13.25 -5.86 18.90
C TRP A 156 -12.81 -4.42 18.59
N SER A 157 -13.69 -3.45 18.84
CA SER A 157 -13.40 -2.03 18.64
C SER A 157 -12.24 -1.55 19.52
N THR A 158 -12.16 -2.04 20.76
CA THR A 158 -11.06 -1.74 21.69
C THR A 158 -9.74 -2.31 21.17
N LEU A 159 -9.73 -3.55 20.65
CA LEU A 159 -8.54 -4.16 20.05
C LEU A 159 -8.05 -3.39 18.81
N MET A 160 -8.97 -2.98 17.94
CA MET A 160 -8.66 -2.10 16.81
C MET A 160 -8.07 -0.76 17.27
N GLY A 161 -8.59 -0.20 18.35
CA GLY A 161 -8.08 1.02 19.00
C GLY A 161 -6.66 0.90 19.58
N TYR A 162 -6.12 -0.32 19.76
CA TYR A 162 -4.70 -0.52 20.08
C TYR A 162 -3.84 -0.72 18.83
N ILE A 163 -4.37 -1.39 17.81
CA ILE A 163 -3.68 -1.65 16.53
C ILE A 163 -3.44 -0.33 15.78
N GLU A 164 -4.46 0.51 15.66
CA GLU A 164 -4.42 1.77 14.91
C GLU A 164 -3.28 2.71 15.35
N PRO A 165 -3.17 3.13 16.63
CA PRO A 165 -2.07 3.99 17.07
C PRO A 165 -0.71 3.29 17.03
N SER A 166 -0.66 1.96 17.18
CA SER A 166 0.59 1.19 17.06
C SER A 166 1.09 1.15 15.62
N ALA A 167 0.18 0.98 14.65
CA ALA A 167 0.47 1.03 13.21
C ALA A 167 0.89 2.44 12.78
N ALA A 168 0.31 3.47 13.40
CA ALA A 168 0.69 4.87 13.22
C ALA A 168 1.84 5.33 14.15
N SER A 169 2.58 4.41 14.79
CA SER A 169 3.68 4.77 15.68
C SER A 169 4.91 5.29 14.91
N ASP A 170 5.82 5.96 15.62
CA ASP A 170 7.07 6.44 15.03
C ASP A 170 8.18 5.37 14.96
N ASN A 171 7.93 4.21 15.56
CA ASN A 171 8.84 3.08 15.54
C ASN A 171 8.44 2.13 14.40
N ALA A 172 9.27 2.03 13.37
CA ALA A 172 9.01 1.20 12.20
C ALA A 172 8.79 -0.30 12.54
N GLU A 173 9.50 -0.84 13.54
CA GLU A 173 9.29 -2.24 13.95
C GLU A 173 7.90 -2.43 14.59
N MET A 174 7.49 -1.48 15.43
CA MET A 174 6.17 -1.49 16.07
C MET A 174 5.04 -1.27 15.05
N SER A 175 5.22 -0.32 14.14
CA SER A 175 4.29 -0.04 13.05
C SER A 175 4.07 -1.27 12.17
N LEU A 176 5.15 -1.89 11.67
CA LEU A 176 5.05 -3.10 10.85
C LEU A 176 4.42 -4.27 11.62
N ALA A 177 4.79 -4.46 12.88
CA ALA A 177 4.22 -5.54 13.69
C ALA A 177 2.73 -5.33 13.98
N ALA A 178 2.27 -4.09 14.15
CA ALA A 178 0.86 -3.77 14.30
C ALA A 178 0.08 -4.05 13.00
N LEU A 179 0.65 -3.72 11.83
CA LEU A 179 0.05 -4.07 10.52
C LEU A 179 -0.06 -5.58 10.33
N LYS A 180 0.99 -6.34 10.70
CA LYS A 180 0.94 -7.81 10.69
C LYS A 180 -0.08 -8.36 11.67
N SER A 181 -0.21 -7.75 12.85
CA SER A 181 -1.22 -8.11 13.86
C SER A 181 -2.62 -7.81 13.36
N PHE A 182 -2.83 -6.71 12.62
CA PHE A 182 -4.08 -6.41 11.94
C PHE A 182 -4.43 -7.48 10.90
N GLN A 183 -3.48 -7.82 10.01
CA GLN A 183 -3.65 -8.88 9.03
C GLN A 183 -3.97 -10.24 9.69
N GLU A 184 -3.22 -10.60 10.73
CA GLU A 184 -3.44 -11.83 11.49
C GLU A 184 -4.80 -11.82 12.18
N LEU A 185 -5.25 -10.69 12.74
CA LEU A 185 -6.55 -10.58 13.38
C LEU A 185 -7.70 -10.81 12.39
N LEU A 186 -7.57 -10.34 11.15
CA LEU A 186 -8.60 -10.52 10.12
C LEU A 186 -8.62 -11.93 9.54
N HIS A 187 -7.45 -12.51 9.25
CA HIS A 187 -7.36 -13.75 8.46
C HIS A 187 -6.96 -15.00 9.29
N GLY A 188 -6.58 -14.80 10.57
CA GLY A 188 -6.02 -15.80 11.50
C GLY A 188 -4.78 -16.55 11.05
N ARG A 189 -4.18 -16.18 9.92
CA ARG A 189 -2.82 -16.53 9.53
C ARG A 189 -2.13 -15.29 8.97
N THR A 190 -0.87 -15.07 9.33
CA THR A 190 0.02 -14.19 8.57
C THR A 190 0.38 -14.86 7.25
N SER A 191 0.10 -14.22 6.11
CA SER A 191 0.44 -14.77 4.78
C SER A 191 1.95 -15.06 4.67
N PRO A 192 2.38 -16.25 4.20
CA PRO A 192 3.79 -16.58 4.03
C PRO A 192 4.53 -15.65 3.06
N GLN A 193 3.82 -14.98 2.14
CA GLN A 193 4.42 -14.03 1.19
C GLN A 193 5.04 -12.78 1.86
N THR A 194 4.76 -12.53 3.14
CA THR A 194 5.36 -11.40 3.89
C THR A 194 6.67 -11.75 4.64
N LEU A 195 7.16 -12.99 4.52
CA LEU A 195 8.37 -13.45 5.20
C LEU A 195 9.66 -13.31 4.36
N ASP A 196 9.57 -13.06 3.06
CA ASP A 196 10.72 -13.15 2.14
C ASP A 196 11.28 -11.80 1.65
N ILE A 197 11.04 -10.69 2.37
CA ILE A 197 11.58 -9.38 1.94
C ILE A 197 12.98 -9.10 2.52
N ASN A 198 13.41 -9.79 3.59
CA ASN A 198 14.67 -9.44 4.30
C ASN A 198 15.65 -10.59 4.61
N THR A 199 15.47 -11.79 4.05
CA THR A 199 16.40 -12.92 4.28
C THR A 199 16.70 -13.66 2.99
N ARG A 200 17.56 -13.05 2.17
CA ARG A 200 18.24 -13.76 1.08
C ARG A 200 19.53 -14.36 1.64
N ASP A 201 19.43 -15.37 2.49
CA ASP A 201 20.55 -16.28 2.75
C ASP A 201 20.10 -17.65 3.28
N ARG A 202 20.39 -18.66 2.44
CA ARG A 202 20.56 -20.10 2.71
C ARG A 202 19.75 -20.74 3.84
N ALA A 203 18.68 -21.43 3.45
CA ALA A 203 18.35 -22.73 4.07
C ALA A 203 17.80 -23.69 3.00
N SER A 204 18.69 -24.55 2.55
CA SER A 204 18.41 -25.77 1.79
C SER A 204 17.62 -26.77 2.64
N SER A 205 16.51 -27.25 2.07
CA SER A 205 15.98 -28.63 2.16
C SER A 205 16.06 -29.36 3.51
N THR A 206 14.91 -29.48 4.18
CA THR A 206 14.42 -30.76 4.74
C THR A 206 12.92 -30.66 4.97
N ALA A 207 12.16 -31.08 3.95
CA ALA A 207 10.76 -31.46 4.10
C ALA A 207 10.70 -32.87 4.70
N GLY A 208 9.83 -33.07 5.70
CA GLY A 208 9.43 -34.39 6.17
C GLY A 208 9.19 -34.46 7.68
N GLY A 209 7.91 -34.42 8.09
CA GLY A 209 7.56 -34.64 9.50
C GLY A 209 6.12 -34.28 9.88
N ALA A 210 5.16 -35.05 9.36
CA ALA A 210 3.80 -35.35 9.83
C ALA A 210 3.17 -34.58 11.02
N GLY A 211 1.89 -34.18 10.86
CA GLY A 211 0.99 -33.98 12.00
C GLY A 211 -0.30 -33.21 11.71
N SER A 212 -1.29 -33.89 11.15
CA SER A 212 -2.74 -33.58 11.15
C SER A 212 -3.24 -32.55 12.19
N HIS A 213 -3.76 -31.41 11.73
CA HIS A 213 -4.95 -30.77 12.31
C HIS A 213 -5.77 -30.17 11.16
N GLY A 214 -7.08 -30.46 11.18
CA GLY A 214 -8.03 -30.11 10.14
C GLY A 214 -8.08 -28.61 9.87
N ASP A 215 -8.63 -28.30 8.71
CA ASP A 215 -8.94 -26.97 8.22
C ASP A 215 -10.02 -26.34 9.13
N ASP A 216 -9.65 -25.92 10.34
CA ASP A 216 -10.51 -25.12 11.22
C ASP A 216 -10.61 -23.72 10.60
N LEU A 217 -11.61 -23.56 9.73
CA LEU A 217 -12.05 -22.25 9.24
C LEU A 217 -12.42 -21.40 10.46
N LEU A 218 -11.73 -20.26 10.61
CA LEU A 218 -12.07 -19.29 11.66
C LEU A 218 -13.56 -18.95 11.57
N PRO A 219 -14.28 -18.91 12.70
CA PRO A 219 -15.68 -18.50 12.70
C PRO A 219 -15.84 -17.15 12.01
N ASN A 220 -16.82 -17.03 11.11
CA ASN A 220 -17.04 -15.77 10.41
C ASN A 220 -17.45 -14.67 11.40
N LEU A 221 -16.88 -13.48 11.25
CA LEU A 221 -17.24 -12.33 12.06
C LEU A 221 -18.58 -11.77 11.59
N PRO A 222 -19.43 -11.25 12.51
CA PRO A 222 -20.59 -10.46 12.15
C PRO A 222 -20.23 -9.29 11.22
N GLU A 223 -21.12 -8.97 10.25
CA GLU A 223 -20.91 -7.93 9.23
C GLU A 223 -20.49 -6.57 9.83
N GLU A 224 -21.06 -6.18 10.98
CA GLU A 224 -20.73 -4.88 11.61
C GLU A 224 -19.26 -4.79 12.07
N LEU A 225 -18.63 -5.91 12.43
CA LEU A 225 -17.23 -5.92 12.85
C LEU A 225 -16.27 -5.75 11.69
N TRP A 226 -16.68 -6.20 10.50
CA TRP A 226 -15.95 -5.96 9.25
C TRP A 226 -15.98 -4.47 8.87
N LEU A 227 -17.09 -3.77 9.11
CA LEU A 227 -17.16 -2.31 8.91
C LEU A 227 -16.21 -1.56 9.87
N VAL A 228 -16.12 -1.97 11.13
CA VAL A 228 -15.14 -1.41 12.09
C VAL A 228 -13.70 -1.65 11.61
N ALA A 229 -13.42 -2.85 11.10
CA ALA A 229 -12.11 -3.18 10.54
C ALA A 229 -11.78 -2.34 9.29
N TRP A 230 -12.75 -2.13 8.41
CA TRP A 230 -12.63 -1.27 7.22
C TRP A 230 -12.28 0.17 7.60
N GLN A 231 -13.03 0.78 8.51
CA GLN A 231 -12.74 2.14 8.97
C GLN A 231 -11.36 2.23 9.64
N THR A 232 -10.95 1.18 10.37
CA THR A 232 -9.62 1.10 10.96
C THR A 232 -8.53 1.03 9.88
N TRP A 233 -8.73 0.24 8.83
CA TRP A 233 -7.82 0.19 7.67
C TRP A 233 -7.69 1.55 7.02
N VAL A 234 -8.80 2.26 6.77
CA VAL A 234 -8.81 3.60 6.17
C VAL A 234 -8.01 4.60 7.02
N ARG A 235 -8.18 4.58 8.35
CA ARG A 235 -7.44 5.47 9.27
C ARG A 235 -5.95 5.13 9.32
N ILE A 236 -5.58 3.85 9.39
CA ILE A 236 -4.19 3.40 9.34
C ILE A 236 -3.53 3.83 8.03
N ALA A 237 -4.18 3.56 6.90
CA ALA A 237 -3.66 3.89 5.57
C ALA A 237 -3.44 5.40 5.42
N SER A 238 -4.41 6.21 5.86
CA SER A 238 -4.32 7.67 5.86
C SER A 238 -3.17 8.18 6.74
N ALA A 239 -2.95 7.57 7.91
CA ALA A 239 -1.86 7.95 8.81
C ALA A 239 -0.46 7.59 8.27
N LEU A 240 -0.35 6.55 7.43
CA LEU A 240 0.91 6.16 6.81
C LEU A 240 1.32 7.08 5.64
N ILE A 241 0.35 7.64 4.92
CA ILE A 241 0.62 8.54 3.77
C ILE A 241 0.77 10.01 4.17
N ALA A 242 0.38 10.38 5.40
CA ALA A 242 0.51 11.74 5.92
C ALA A 242 1.94 12.01 6.44
N PRO A 243 2.58 13.14 6.06
CA PRO A 243 3.90 13.51 6.58
C PRO A 243 3.80 13.84 8.08
N ARG A 244 4.51 13.05 8.90
CA ARG A 244 4.58 13.25 10.36
C ARG A 244 5.88 13.97 10.74
N PRO A 245 5.84 15.14 11.41
CA PRO A 245 7.03 15.75 11.96
C PRO A 245 7.59 14.85 13.08
N GLN A 246 8.86 14.45 13.02
CA GLN A 246 9.51 13.89 14.21
C GLN A 246 9.47 14.93 15.33
N ALA A 247 8.94 14.54 16.49
CA ALA A 247 9.12 15.32 17.71
C ALA A 247 10.61 15.31 18.07
N THR A 248 11.34 16.35 17.67
CA THR A 248 12.67 16.62 18.21
C THR A 248 12.50 17.08 19.65
N LEU A 249 12.56 16.15 20.60
CA LEU A 249 12.85 16.47 21.98
C LEU A 249 14.30 16.98 22.04
N GLU A 250 14.46 18.29 21.91
CA GLU A 250 15.73 18.96 22.18
C GLU A 250 16.07 18.74 23.65
N SER A 251 17.11 17.93 23.91
CA SER A 251 17.79 17.97 25.20
C SER A 251 18.37 19.39 25.36
N PRO A 252 18.18 20.09 26.49
CA PRO A 252 18.73 21.42 26.66
C PRO A 252 20.25 21.33 26.62
N ALA A 253 20.84 21.76 25.50
CA ALA A 253 22.28 21.85 25.38
C ALA A 253 22.80 22.91 26.37
N PRO A 254 23.93 22.66 27.07
CA PRO A 254 24.54 23.68 27.90
C PRO A 254 24.94 24.86 27.03
N ILE A 255 24.56 26.07 27.49
CA ILE A 255 24.80 27.34 26.82
C ILE A 255 26.30 27.48 26.53
N GLN A 256 26.71 27.38 25.25
CA GLN A 256 27.89 28.07 24.73
C GLN A 256 27.97 28.06 23.20
N SER A 257 28.29 29.25 22.68
CA SER A 257 28.67 29.63 21.31
C SER A 257 27.57 29.72 20.24
N VAL A 258 27.29 30.98 19.87
CA VAL A 258 26.48 31.42 18.74
C VAL A 258 27.19 31.02 17.44
N VAL A 259 26.73 29.93 16.82
CA VAL A 259 26.90 29.70 15.38
C VAL A 259 25.50 29.45 14.82
N THR A 260 25.05 30.36 13.97
CA THR A 260 23.82 30.25 13.18
C THR A 260 23.89 29.02 12.28
N LYS A 261 23.47 27.86 12.80
CA LYS A 261 23.13 26.70 11.97
C LYS A 261 21.70 26.87 11.49
N GLU A 262 21.52 26.83 10.18
CA GLU A 262 20.21 26.71 9.54
C GLU A 262 19.36 25.63 10.23
N PRO A 263 18.03 25.80 10.34
CA PRO A 263 17.16 24.81 10.94
C PRO A 263 17.28 23.51 10.14
N ARG A 264 17.79 22.44 10.76
CA ARG A 264 17.81 21.11 10.15
C ARG A 264 16.36 20.73 9.84
N PRO A 265 16.03 20.28 8.61
CA PRO A 265 14.67 19.87 8.30
C PRO A 265 14.25 18.73 9.25
N ALA A 266 13.07 18.86 9.85
CA ALA A 266 12.49 17.82 10.68
C ALA A 266 12.51 16.49 9.90
N LYS A 267 13.13 15.46 10.46
CA LYS A 267 13.18 14.13 9.84
C LYS A 267 11.77 13.57 9.80
N VAL A 268 11.12 13.60 8.64
CA VAL A 268 9.83 12.95 8.44
C VAL A 268 10.05 11.44 8.43
N LEU A 269 9.33 10.71 9.28
CA LEU A 269 9.41 9.25 9.29
C LEU A 269 8.77 8.70 8.01
N LEU A 270 9.54 7.94 7.25
CA LEU A 270 9.05 7.27 6.04
C LEU A 270 8.62 5.84 6.38
N PRO A 271 7.38 5.43 6.05
CA PRO A 271 7.01 4.03 6.08
C PRO A 271 7.90 3.25 5.11
N GLY A 272 8.44 2.11 5.56
CA GLY A 272 9.15 1.20 4.67
C GLY A 272 8.18 0.48 3.70
N PRO A 273 8.65 -0.01 2.55
CA PRO A 273 7.82 -0.69 1.55
C PRO A 273 7.05 -1.90 2.12
N SER A 274 7.64 -2.62 3.08
CA SER A 274 6.97 -3.73 3.78
C SER A 274 5.70 -3.31 4.54
N HIS A 275 5.62 -2.08 5.03
CA HIS A 275 4.43 -1.55 5.71
C HIS A 275 3.29 -1.41 4.71
N LEU A 276 3.57 -0.72 3.60
CA LEU A 276 2.60 -0.43 2.55
C LEU A 276 2.10 -1.73 1.89
N THR A 277 3.01 -2.65 1.57
CA THR A 277 2.64 -3.97 1.00
C THR A 277 1.80 -4.79 1.97
N THR A 278 2.16 -4.85 3.26
CA THR A 278 1.36 -5.60 4.25
C THR A 278 -0.05 -5.03 4.37
N LEU A 279 -0.18 -3.70 4.39
CA LEU A 279 -1.47 -3.01 4.43
C LEU A 279 -2.32 -3.31 3.19
N LEU A 280 -1.73 -3.21 1.99
CA LEU A 280 -2.45 -3.48 0.73
C LEU A 280 -2.90 -4.93 0.63
N HIS A 281 -2.11 -5.90 1.09
CA HIS A 281 -2.53 -7.31 1.10
C HIS A 281 -3.72 -7.62 2.02
N THR A 282 -4.07 -6.72 2.95
CA THR A 282 -5.30 -6.86 3.75
C THR A 282 -6.54 -6.35 3.03
N PHE A 283 -6.38 -5.53 2.00
CA PHE A 283 -7.48 -4.83 1.34
C PHE A 283 -8.45 -5.78 0.61
N PRO A 284 -8.02 -6.72 -0.27
CA PRO A 284 -8.97 -7.49 -1.08
C PRO A 284 -9.97 -8.30 -0.26
N GLN A 285 -9.48 -8.98 0.79
CA GLN A 285 -10.34 -9.79 1.67
C GLN A 285 -11.25 -8.91 2.53
N LEU A 286 -10.71 -7.81 3.07
CA LEU A 286 -11.50 -6.87 3.86
C LEU A 286 -12.60 -6.22 3.01
N PHE A 287 -12.26 -5.81 1.79
CA PHE A 287 -13.20 -5.22 0.83
C PHE A 287 -14.30 -6.19 0.45
N ASP A 288 -13.99 -7.48 0.24
CA ASP A 288 -14.99 -8.50 -0.11
C ASP A 288 -16.12 -8.60 0.93
N HIS A 289 -15.78 -8.44 2.22
CA HIS A 289 -16.74 -8.46 3.32
C HIS A 289 -17.58 -7.18 3.43
N VAL A 290 -17.11 -6.02 2.94
CA VAL A 290 -17.77 -4.71 3.17
C VAL A 290 -18.38 -4.08 1.92
N LYS A 291 -18.03 -4.54 0.72
CA LYS A 291 -18.42 -3.94 -0.57
C LYS A 291 -19.92 -3.66 -0.74
N ASN A 292 -20.78 -4.52 -0.20
CA ASN A 292 -22.24 -4.38 -0.29
C ASN A 292 -22.85 -3.34 0.68
N ARG A 293 -22.06 -2.77 1.59
CA ARG A 293 -22.54 -1.90 2.68
C ARG A 293 -21.87 -0.53 2.71
N ILE A 294 -20.67 -0.42 2.15
CA ILE A 294 -19.96 0.86 2.06
C ILE A 294 -20.69 1.81 1.11
N ALA A 295 -20.67 3.10 1.46
CA ALA A 295 -21.19 4.13 0.58
C ALA A 295 -20.26 4.30 -0.63
N VAL A 296 -20.85 4.58 -1.80
CA VAL A 296 -20.09 4.85 -3.03
C VAL A 296 -19.07 5.97 -2.83
N GLU A 297 -19.43 6.99 -2.06
CA GLU A 297 -18.56 8.13 -1.73
C GLU A 297 -17.26 7.72 -1.03
N GLU A 298 -17.26 6.63 -0.25
CA GLU A 298 -16.04 6.11 0.39
C GLU A 298 -15.06 5.51 -0.62
N VAL A 299 -15.57 5.03 -1.76
CA VAL A 299 -14.78 4.40 -2.82
C VAL A 299 -14.41 5.38 -3.94
N LYS A 300 -15.12 6.51 -4.06
CA LYS A 300 -14.80 7.57 -5.04
C LYS A 300 -13.41 8.17 -4.80
N TYR A 301 -12.99 9.07 -5.69
CA TYR A 301 -11.63 9.60 -5.72
C TYR A 301 -11.18 10.24 -4.39
N ALA A 302 -12.10 10.88 -3.66
CA ALA A 302 -11.82 11.52 -2.37
C ALA A 302 -11.63 10.54 -1.20
N GLY A 303 -12.05 9.28 -1.36
CA GLY A 303 -11.92 8.24 -0.34
C GLY A 303 -10.74 7.29 -0.63
N VAL A 304 -11.03 6.01 -0.77
CA VAL A 304 -10.03 4.93 -0.91
C VAL A 304 -9.07 5.15 -2.07
N LEU A 305 -9.52 5.68 -3.21
CA LEU A 305 -8.66 5.85 -4.39
C LEU A 305 -7.56 6.89 -4.16
N THR A 306 -7.82 7.95 -3.39
CA THR A 306 -6.78 8.91 -2.95
C THR A 306 -5.77 8.25 -2.03
N ILE A 307 -6.21 7.33 -1.16
CA ILE A 307 -5.31 6.58 -0.29
C ILE A 307 -4.38 5.70 -1.12
N ILE A 308 -4.92 4.95 -2.08
CA ILE A 308 -4.13 4.11 -3.00
C ILE A 308 -3.13 4.98 -3.78
N LYS A 309 -3.56 6.13 -4.30
CA LYS A 309 -2.68 7.10 -4.97
C LYS A 309 -1.56 7.58 -4.05
N GLY A 310 -1.89 7.90 -2.80
CA GLY A 310 -0.95 8.37 -1.78
C GLY A 310 0.11 7.32 -1.45
N ILE A 311 -0.26 6.04 -1.37
CA ILE A 311 0.65 4.92 -1.11
C ILE A 311 1.75 4.83 -2.18
N VAL A 312 1.38 4.99 -3.46
CA VAL A 312 2.36 5.00 -4.58
C VAL A 312 3.30 6.20 -4.50
N ALA A 313 2.85 7.33 -3.94
CA ALA A 313 3.64 8.54 -3.80
C ALA A 313 4.60 8.52 -2.59
N VAL A 314 4.54 7.51 -1.72
CA VAL A 314 5.49 7.37 -0.61
C VAL A 314 6.84 6.90 -1.15
N PRO A 315 7.93 7.67 -1.00
CA PRO A 315 9.24 7.24 -1.44
C PRO A 315 9.71 6.08 -0.56
N VAL A 316 10.05 4.96 -1.21
CA VAL A 316 10.68 3.82 -0.56
C VAL A 316 12.02 4.27 0.05
N SER A 317 12.20 4.05 1.36
CA SER A 317 13.37 4.53 2.13
C SER A 317 14.68 4.33 1.37
N THR A 318 15.35 5.45 1.12
CA THR A 318 16.51 5.59 0.24
C THR A 318 17.85 5.34 0.92
N ASP A 319 17.90 4.72 2.11
CA ASP A 319 19.16 4.50 2.84
C ASP A 319 20.18 3.65 2.07
N GLN A 320 19.78 3.01 0.96
CA GLN A 320 20.68 2.36 0.00
C GLN A 320 20.54 2.85 -1.46
N ALA A 321 19.77 3.91 -1.73
CA ALA A 321 19.42 4.36 -3.09
C ALA A 321 20.60 4.69 -4.03
N PRO A 322 21.77 5.18 -3.56
CA PRO A 322 22.91 5.39 -4.45
C PRO A 322 23.67 4.12 -4.82
N PHE A 323 23.47 3.01 -4.09
CA PHE A 323 24.25 1.77 -4.25
C PHE A 323 23.48 0.64 -4.92
N ILE A 324 22.15 0.76 -5.02
CA ILE A 324 21.32 -0.10 -5.85
C ILE A 324 21.33 0.53 -7.25
N LEU A 325 22.17 0.00 -8.13
CA LEU A 325 22.03 0.23 -9.57
C LEU A 325 20.56 0.01 -9.95
N PRO A 326 19.92 0.89 -10.72
CA PRO A 326 18.55 0.68 -11.14
C PRO A 326 18.52 -0.57 -12.02
N THR A 327 18.15 -1.71 -11.45
CA THR A 327 17.64 -2.86 -12.19
C THR A 327 16.20 -2.51 -12.62
N ALA A 328 16.08 -1.37 -13.34
CA ALA A 328 14.86 -0.62 -13.62
C ALA A 328 13.98 -1.28 -14.69
N ALA A 329 13.65 -2.56 -14.48
CA ALA A 329 12.73 -3.30 -15.34
C ALA A 329 11.50 -3.80 -14.59
N ASP A 330 11.57 -4.01 -13.27
CA ASP A 330 10.55 -4.75 -12.55
C ASP A 330 9.69 -3.86 -11.65
N VAL A 331 8.41 -4.22 -11.57
CA VAL A 331 7.42 -3.59 -10.70
C VAL A 331 7.70 -4.03 -9.25
N THR A 332 7.62 -3.11 -8.31
CA THR A 332 7.85 -3.43 -6.88
C THR A 332 6.67 -4.21 -6.29
N PRO A 333 6.87 -5.04 -5.23
CA PRO A 333 5.77 -5.75 -4.57
C PRO A 333 4.66 -4.82 -4.05
N THR A 334 5.00 -3.58 -3.66
CA THR A 334 3.99 -2.58 -3.26
C THR A 334 3.15 -2.12 -4.45
N GLN A 335 3.79 -1.88 -5.60
CA GLN A 335 3.10 -1.50 -6.83
C GLN A 335 2.23 -2.63 -7.40
N GLU A 336 2.69 -3.89 -7.31
CA GLU A 336 1.88 -5.07 -7.66
C GLU A 336 0.63 -5.15 -6.79
N ALA A 337 0.80 -5.04 -5.46
CA ALA A 337 -0.31 -5.05 -4.52
C ALA A 337 -1.30 -3.89 -4.75
N VAL A 338 -0.84 -2.72 -5.25
CA VAL A 338 -1.72 -1.63 -5.68
C VAL A 338 -2.59 -2.04 -6.87
N LEU A 339 -2.00 -2.67 -7.89
CA LEU A 339 -2.75 -3.14 -9.06
C LEU A 339 -3.74 -4.24 -8.69
N ASP A 340 -3.39 -5.12 -7.75
CA ASP A 340 -4.32 -6.12 -7.22
C ASP A 340 -5.52 -5.47 -6.52
N CYS A 341 -5.31 -4.42 -5.71
CA CYS A 341 -6.41 -3.67 -5.09
C CYS A 341 -7.30 -2.98 -6.13
N ILE A 342 -6.70 -2.37 -7.15
CA ILE A 342 -7.40 -1.74 -8.28
C ILE A 342 -8.23 -2.78 -9.04
N LYS A 343 -7.69 -3.98 -9.24
CA LYS A 343 -8.39 -5.09 -9.88
C LYS A 343 -9.60 -5.54 -9.07
N THR A 344 -9.44 -5.74 -7.76
CA THR A 344 -10.57 -6.09 -6.87
C THR A 344 -11.67 -5.03 -6.92
N LEU A 345 -11.31 -3.75 -6.92
CA LEU A 345 -12.28 -2.65 -7.06
C LEU A 345 -12.98 -2.67 -8.42
N TYR A 346 -12.23 -2.85 -9.51
CA TYR A 346 -12.78 -2.91 -10.87
C TYR A 346 -13.76 -4.07 -11.05
N GLU A 347 -13.40 -5.27 -10.60
CA GLU A 347 -14.24 -6.47 -10.69
C GLU A 347 -15.59 -6.27 -9.99
N GLU A 348 -15.59 -5.62 -8.83
CA GLU A 348 -16.81 -5.28 -8.12
C GLU A 348 -17.62 -4.18 -8.85
N MET A 349 -16.99 -3.09 -9.28
CA MET A 349 -17.69 -1.98 -9.97
C MET A 349 -18.36 -2.40 -11.28
N VAL A 350 -17.81 -3.40 -11.97
CA VAL A 350 -18.34 -3.92 -13.25
C VAL A 350 -19.42 -5.00 -13.04
N ALA A 351 -19.54 -5.58 -11.84
CA ALA A 351 -20.56 -6.59 -11.53
C ALA A 351 -21.98 -6.07 -11.78
N SER A 352 -22.88 -6.91 -12.30
CA SER A 352 -24.18 -6.51 -12.90
C SER A 352 -25.08 -5.65 -12.02
N ASN A 353 -25.03 -5.79 -10.69
CA ASN A 353 -25.83 -5.03 -9.71
C ASN A 353 -24.98 -4.30 -8.67
N SER A 354 -23.75 -3.93 -9.00
CA SER A 354 -22.90 -3.23 -8.03
C SER A 354 -23.44 -1.84 -7.73
N ASN A 355 -23.61 -1.56 -6.43
CA ASN A 355 -23.85 -0.22 -5.90
C ASN A 355 -22.65 0.71 -6.15
N LEU A 356 -21.45 0.17 -6.41
CA LEU A 356 -20.22 0.95 -6.54
C LEU A 356 -19.91 1.39 -7.97
N ARG A 357 -20.74 1.02 -8.97
CA ARG A 357 -20.49 1.33 -10.39
C ARG A 357 -20.31 2.83 -10.67
N GLU A 358 -21.00 3.69 -9.93
CA GLU A 358 -20.86 5.14 -10.06
C GLU A 358 -19.44 5.66 -9.76
N ALA A 359 -18.62 4.92 -9.00
CA ALA A 359 -17.22 5.26 -8.73
C ALA A 359 -16.25 4.78 -9.83
N LEU A 360 -16.73 4.08 -10.87
CA LEU A 360 -15.90 3.58 -11.96
C LEU A 360 -15.16 4.70 -12.72
N PRO A 361 -15.76 5.87 -13.03
CA PRO A 361 -15.01 6.99 -13.62
C PRO A 361 -13.87 7.49 -12.72
N ASP A 362 -14.05 7.49 -11.40
CA ASP A 362 -12.99 7.86 -10.45
C ASP A 362 -11.84 6.85 -10.44
N LEU A 363 -12.13 5.55 -10.64
CA LEU A 363 -11.11 4.52 -10.82
C LEU A 363 -10.26 4.77 -12.08
N TYR A 364 -10.90 5.18 -13.18
CA TYR A 364 -10.18 5.62 -14.39
C TYR A 364 -9.31 6.83 -14.12
N ARG A 365 -9.81 7.81 -13.37
CA ARG A 365 -9.02 8.98 -12.96
C ARG A 365 -7.77 8.58 -12.17
N LEU A 366 -7.88 7.61 -11.26
CA LEU A 366 -6.73 7.03 -10.56
C LEU A 366 -5.75 6.39 -11.55
N LEU A 367 -6.21 5.49 -12.42
CA LEU A 367 -5.35 4.83 -13.42
C LEU A 367 -4.63 5.84 -14.32
N LEU A 368 -5.30 6.91 -14.73
CA LEU A 368 -4.70 7.99 -15.53
C LEU A 368 -3.61 8.75 -14.77
N ASP A 369 -3.78 8.96 -13.46
CA ASP A 369 -2.73 9.53 -12.62
C ASP A 369 -1.50 8.60 -12.57
N LEU A 370 -1.72 7.29 -12.40
CA LEU A 370 -0.65 6.29 -12.36
C LEU A 370 0.10 6.21 -13.70
N VAL A 371 -0.61 6.24 -14.83
CA VAL A 371 -0.01 6.33 -16.17
C VAL A 371 0.81 7.61 -16.32
N GLY A 372 0.31 8.72 -15.77
CA GLY A 372 0.99 10.01 -15.74
C GLY A 372 2.35 9.98 -15.03
N TYR A 373 2.62 8.99 -14.17
CA TYR A 373 3.90 8.84 -13.49
C TYR A 373 5.05 8.38 -14.40
N SER A 374 4.76 7.99 -15.64
CA SER A 374 5.77 7.71 -16.67
C SER A 374 6.49 8.98 -17.17
N VAL A 375 5.87 10.14 -17.02
CA VAL A 375 6.36 11.44 -17.53
C VAL A 375 6.43 12.54 -16.46
N ARG A 376 5.84 12.32 -15.29
CA ARG A 376 5.82 13.26 -14.17
C ARG A 376 6.16 12.54 -12.87
N THR A 377 6.88 13.18 -11.97
CA THR A 377 7.10 12.62 -10.63
C THR A 377 5.79 12.64 -9.82
N PRO A 378 5.46 11.57 -9.08
CA PRO A 378 4.34 11.58 -8.14
C PRO A 378 4.43 12.76 -7.17
N PRO A 379 3.34 13.54 -6.98
CA PRO A 379 3.34 14.63 -6.02
C PRO A 379 3.43 14.03 -4.62
N SER A 380 4.60 14.16 -3.99
CA SER A 380 4.86 13.57 -2.69
C SER A 380 5.24 14.65 -1.69
N PRO A 381 4.52 14.77 -0.54
CA PRO A 381 4.93 15.68 0.52
C PRO A 381 6.31 15.34 1.08
N PHE A 382 6.76 14.10 0.90
CA PHE A 382 8.05 13.59 1.35
C PHE A 382 9.23 13.98 0.44
N LEU A 383 8.97 14.40 -0.80
CA LEU A 383 9.99 14.69 -1.82
C LEU A 383 10.26 16.20 -2.00
N ALA A 384 9.63 17.06 -1.19
CA ALA A 384 9.75 18.51 -1.31
C ALA A 384 11.23 18.96 -1.28
N GLY A 385 11.69 19.56 -2.39
CA GLY A 385 13.02 20.18 -2.50
C GLY A 385 14.18 19.30 -2.98
N LYS A 386 13.98 18.00 -3.27
CA LYS A 386 15.06 17.07 -3.69
C LYS A 386 14.96 16.66 -5.17
N LYS A 387 15.59 17.42 -6.07
CA LYS A 387 15.54 17.17 -7.53
C LYS A 387 16.07 15.80 -7.96
N ASP A 388 17.21 15.35 -7.42
CA ASP A 388 17.82 14.06 -7.80
C ASP A 388 16.94 12.87 -7.39
N CYS A 389 16.28 12.97 -6.23
CA CYS A 389 15.35 11.96 -5.76
C CYS A 389 14.09 11.90 -6.64
N ALA A 390 13.58 13.05 -7.10
CA ALA A 390 12.43 13.12 -7.99
C ALA A 390 12.68 12.43 -9.35
N GLN A 391 13.88 12.56 -9.90
CA GLN A 391 14.26 11.89 -11.16
C GLN A 391 14.40 10.38 -10.98
N TRP A 392 15.01 9.92 -9.88
CA TRP A 392 15.10 8.50 -9.54
C TRP A 392 13.70 7.88 -9.33
N VAL A 393 12.82 8.55 -8.59
CA VAL A 393 11.44 8.09 -8.36
C VAL A 393 10.68 7.97 -9.69
N MET A 394 10.85 8.94 -10.61
CA MET A 394 10.23 8.89 -11.92
C MET A 394 10.72 7.66 -12.72
N GLN A 395 12.04 7.42 -12.79
CA GLN A 395 12.59 6.27 -13.52
C GLN A 395 12.08 4.92 -12.97
N ASN A 396 11.99 4.78 -11.64
CA ASN A 396 11.46 3.56 -11.01
C ASN A 396 9.94 3.42 -11.11
N SER A 397 9.23 4.49 -11.52
CA SER A 397 7.78 4.44 -11.74
C SER A 397 7.39 4.05 -13.16
N ILE A 398 8.34 4.04 -14.11
CA ILE A 398 8.05 3.79 -15.54
C ILE A 398 7.45 2.40 -15.78
N PRO A 399 8.03 1.28 -15.31
CA PRO A 399 7.46 -0.05 -15.55
C PRO A 399 6.03 -0.18 -15.00
N PHE A 400 5.80 0.38 -13.80
CA PHE A 400 4.50 0.41 -13.16
C PHE A 400 3.47 1.28 -13.91
N ALA A 401 3.89 2.45 -14.40
CA ALA A 401 3.03 3.34 -15.19
C ALA A 401 2.65 2.72 -16.54
N GLU A 402 3.59 2.03 -17.20
CA GLU A 402 3.32 1.29 -18.44
C GLU A 402 2.41 0.08 -18.21
N LEU A 403 2.56 -0.62 -17.08
CA LEU A 403 1.62 -1.69 -16.70
C LEU A 403 0.23 -1.13 -16.41
N SER A 404 0.15 -0.02 -15.67
CA SER A 404 -1.11 0.71 -15.42
C SER A 404 -1.79 1.15 -16.72
N LEU A 405 -1.02 1.52 -17.74
CA LEU A 405 -1.53 1.85 -19.08
C LEU A 405 -2.16 0.64 -19.78
N ARG A 406 -1.55 -0.55 -19.66
CA ARG A 406 -2.14 -1.78 -20.21
C ARG A 406 -3.46 -2.12 -19.50
N THR A 407 -3.47 -2.05 -18.17
CA THR A 407 -4.67 -2.24 -17.35
C THR A 407 -5.78 -1.23 -17.72
N LEU A 408 -5.43 0.05 -17.91
CA LEU A 408 -6.35 1.09 -18.36
C LEU A 408 -7.04 0.73 -19.69
N VAL A 409 -6.26 0.29 -20.69
CA VAL A 409 -6.80 -0.08 -22.00
C VAL A 409 -7.69 -1.32 -21.91
N GLU A 410 -7.26 -2.34 -21.15
CA GLU A 410 -8.04 -3.55 -20.91
C GLU A 410 -9.40 -3.21 -20.28
N TYR A 411 -9.41 -2.43 -19.20
CA TYR A 411 -10.65 -2.04 -18.52
C TYR A 411 -11.54 -1.20 -19.43
N TYR A 412 -10.96 -0.25 -20.16
CA TYR A 412 -11.74 0.61 -21.06
C TYR A 412 -12.36 -0.21 -22.18
N SER A 413 -11.66 -1.22 -22.71
CA SER A 413 -12.20 -2.10 -23.74
C SER A 413 -13.47 -2.85 -23.33
N ASN A 414 -13.58 -3.16 -22.03
CA ASN A 414 -14.73 -3.86 -21.47
C ASN A 414 -15.87 -2.92 -21.05
N THR A 415 -15.59 -1.64 -20.80
CA THR A 415 -16.54 -0.72 -20.14
C THR A 415 -16.81 0.59 -20.90
N ALA A 416 -16.21 0.80 -22.07
CA ALA A 416 -16.36 2.03 -22.87
C ALA A 416 -17.83 2.40 -23.17
N HIS A 417 -18.71 1.40 -23.25
CA HIS A 417 -20.14 1.55 -23.54
C HIS A 417 -21.01 1.80 -22.30
N TYR A 418 -20.44 1.74 -21.09
CA TYR A 418 -21.18 1.96 -19.84
C TYR A 418 -21.62 3.42 -19.74
N ALA A 419 -22.84 3.65 -19.26
CA ALA A 419 -23.42 4.99 -19.19
C ALA A 419 -22.58 5.92 -18.32
N GLU A 420 -22.09 5.43 -17.18
CA GLU A 420 -21.26 6.18 -16.21
C GLU A 420 -19.97 6.69 -16.86
N ILE A 421 -19.33 5.86 -17.71
CA ILE A 421 -18.10 6.19 -18.45
C ILE A 421 -18.36 7.23 -19.53
N VAL A 422 -19.46 7.08 -20.27
CA VAL A 422 -19.87 8.02 -21.32
C VAL A 422 -20.26 9.36 -20.71
N GLN A 423 -21.06 9.36 -19.63
CA GLN A 423 -21.50 10.57 -18.96
C GLN A 423 -20.33 11.36 -18.35
N ALA A 424 -19.38 10.68 -17.71
CA ALA A 424 -18.18 11.32 -17.17
C ALA A 424 -17.16 11.74 -18.24
N THR A 425 -17.40 11.45 -19.53
CA THR A 425 -16.49 11.77 -20.65
C THR A 425 -15.07 11.22 -20.49
N VAL A 426 -14.92 10.05 -19.86
CA VAL A 426 -13.60 9.43 -19.53
C VAL A 426 -12.68 9.33 -20.75
N LEU A 427 -13.23 9.14 -21.95
CA LEU A 427 -12.47 9.16 -23.21
C LEU A 427 -11.65 10.44 -23.40
N VAL A 428 -12.20 11.60 -23.03
CA VAL A 428 -11.51 12.90 -23.12
C VAL A 428 -10.29 12.89 -22.22
N ASP A 429 -10.42 12.39 -21.00
CA ASP A 429 -9.34 12.35 -20.01
C ASP A 429 -8.25 11.35 -20.43
N ILE A 430 -8.64 10.20 -21.01
CA ILE A 430 -7.68 9.25 -21.59
C ILE A 430 -6.90 9.91 -22.73
N VAL A 431 -7.58 10.56 -23.69
CA VAL A 431 -6.93 11.24 -24.82
C VAL A 431 -5.95 12.31 -24.34
N LYS A 432 -6.36 13.14 -23.37
CA LYS A 432 -5.49 14.14 -22.75
C LYS A 432 -4.25 13.50 -22.13
N CYS A 433 -4.43 12.45 -21.32
CA CYS A 433 -3.33 11.78 -20.64
C CYS A 433 -2.33 11.17 -21.64
N LEU A 434 -2.82 10.46 -22.67
CA LEU A 434 -1.97 9.80 -23.67
C LEU A 434 -1.28 10.81 -24.61
N SER A 435 -1.90 11.97 -24.87
CA SER A 435 -1.31 13.01 -25.72
C SER A 435 0.02 13.55 -25.16
N VAL A 436 0.22 13.51 -23.84
CA VAL A 436 1.44 14.02 -23.18
C VAL A 436 2.67 13.20 -23.59
N PRO A 437 2.80 11.90 -23.26
CA PRO A 437 3.96 11.10 -23.68
C PRO A 437 4.09 11.03 -25.21
N MET A 438 2.98 11.01 -25.95
CA MET A 438 2.98 11.05 -27.41
C MET A 438 3.64 12.32 -27.97
N SER A 439 3.32 13.49 -27.42
CA SER A 439 3.90 14.76 -27.84
C SER A 439 5.41 14.85 -27.55
N LEU A 440 5.85 14.21 -26.46
CA LEU A 440 7.27 14.17 -26.07
C LEU A 440 8.11 13.30 -27.00
N LYS A 441 7.55 12.21 -27.57
CA LYS A 441 8.20 11.23 -28.48
C LYS A 441 9.66 10.96 -28.08
N TYR A 442 10.64 11.63 -28.70
CA TYR A 442 12.06 11.40 -28.44
C TYR A 442 12.58 11.95 -27.10
N GLN A 443 11.89 12.93 -26.51
CA GLN A 443 12.19 13.50 -25.19
C GLN A 443 11.47 12.78 -24.03
N CYS A 444 10.68 11.75 -24.34
CA CYS A 444 10.01 10.95 -23.32
C CYS A 444 11.04 10.24 -22.42
N PRO A 445 10.86 10.19 -21.08
CA PRO A 445 11.82 9.57 -20.16
C PRO A 445 12.21 8.13 -20.52
N ALA A 446 11.24 7.36 -21.04
CA ALA A 446 11.49 6.08 -21.68
C ALA A 446 10.89 6.05 -23.09
N GLN A 447 11.62 5.44 -24.02
CA GLN A 447 11.19 5.27 -25.41
C GLN A 447 10.08 4.23 -25.57
N THR A 448 9.93 3.32 -24.62
CA THR A 448 8.81 2.36 -24.56
C THR A 448 7.49 3.06 -24.27
N THR A 449 7.51 4.12 -23.44
CA THR A 449 6.32 4.79 -22.95
C THR A 449 5.52 5.48 -24.04
N TRP A 450 6.15 6.29 -24.90
CA TRP A 450 5.42 6.99 -25.96
C TRP A 450 4.87 6.01 -27.02
N LYS A 451 5.59 4.90 -27.27
CA LYS A 451 5.14 3.83 -28.18
C LYS A 451 3.93 3.11 -27.60
N ALA A 452 3.98 2.77 -26.32
CA ALA A 452 2.86 2.18 -25.60
C ALA A 452 1.65 3.14 -25.58
N ALA A 453 1.88 4.43 -25.34
CA ALA A 453 0.84 5.46 -25.38
C ALA A 453 0.20 5.59 -26.77
N ALA A 454 0.99 5.58 -27.85
CA ALA A 454 0.45 5.63 -29.22
C ALA A 454 -0.40 4.39 -29.55
N SER A 455 0.05 3.19 -29.19
CA SER A 455 -0.71 1.95 -29.37
C SER A 455 -2.02 1.95 -28.55
N ALA A 456 -1.94 2.39 -27.29
CA ALA A 456 -3.10 2.55 -26.42
C ALA A 456 -4.09 3.58 -26.99
N PHE A 457 -3.59 4.71 -27.49
CA PHE A 457 -4.39 5.77 -28.09
C PHE A 457 -5.18 5.26 -29.30
N ILE A 458 -4.52 4.55 -30.23
CA ILE A 458 -5.18 3.96 -31.40
C ILE A 458 -6.30 3.01 -30.96
N THR A 459 -6.03 2.16 -29.97
CA THR A 459 -7.00 1.19 -29.45
C THR A 459 -8.20 1.88 -28.80
N VAL A 460 -7.95 2.85 -27.90
CA VAL A 460 -8.99 3.59 -27.19
C VAL A 460 -9.85 4.41 -28.15
N ILE A 461 -9.26 5.08 -29.14
CA ILE A 461 -10.01 5.87 -30.14
C ILE A 461 -10.90 4.97 -30.99
N ARG A 462 -10.42 3.81 -31.45
CA ARG A 462 -11.26 2.86 -32.21
C ARG A 462 -12.50 2.41 -31.45
N LEU A 463 -12.41 2.29 -30.12
CA LEU A 463 -13.51 1.89 -29.26
C LEU A 463 -14.42 3.06 -28.86
N GLY A 464 -13.84 4.19 -28.47
CA GLY A 464 -14.55 5.34 -27.92
C GLY A 464 -15.11 6.30 -28.96
N LEU A 465 -14.46 6.46 -30.12
CA LEU A 465 -14.90 7.40 -31.15
C LEU A 465 -16.28 7.05 -31.75
N PRO A 466 -16.62 5.78 -32.04
CA PRO A 466 -17.98 5.41 -32.46
C PRO A 466 -19.06 5.86 -31.47
N ILE A 467 -18.78 5.77 -30.17
CA ILE A 467 -19.69 6.18 -29.09
C ILE A 467 -19.77 7.71 -29.04
N ALA A 468 -18.63 8.40 -29.06
CA ALA A 468 -18.58 9.86 -29.05
C ALA A 468 -19.28 10.50 -30.26
N ARG A 469 -19.24 9.85 -31.42
CA ARG A 469 -19.96 10.27 -32.64
C ARG A 469 -21.48 10.29 -32.46
N GLN A 470 -22.04 9.43 -31.62
CA GLN A 470 -23.48 9.43 -31.35
C GLN A 470 -23.90 10.62 -30.47
N GLN A 471 -22.96 11.21 -29.71
CA GLN A 471 -23.22 12.28 -28.75
C GLN A 471 -22.22 13.45 -28.92
N VAL A 472 -22.09 13.96 -30.15
CA VAL A 472 -21.06 14.96 -30.54
C VAL A 472 -20.98 16.18 -29.61
N ARG A 473 -22.13 16.67 -29.14
CA ARG A 473 -22.21 17.84 -28.26
C ARG A 473 -21.69 17.55 -26.86
N HIS A 474 -21.92 16.35 -26.34
CA HIS A 474 -21.44 15.92 -25.02
C HIS A 474 -19.91 15.83 -25.00
N PHE A 475 -19.33 15.29 -26.07
CA PHE A 475 -17.89 15.16 -26.24
C PHE A 475 -17.22 16.40 -26.86
N ARG A 476 -17.76 17.61 -26.67
CA ARG A 476 -17.21 18.83 -27.30
C ARG A 476 -15.71 19.02 -27.04
N ALA A 477 -15.25 18.76 -25.82
CA ALA A 477 -13.85 18.88 -25.44
C ALA A 477 -12.94 17.86 -26.16
N LEU A 478 -13.46 16.67 -26.49
CA LEU A 478 -12.72 15.61 -27.16
C LEU A 478 -12.11 16.08 -28.47
N TRP A 479 -12.89 16.82 -29.27
CA TRP A 479 -12.51 17.16 -30.64
C TRP A 479 -11.26 18.04 -30.68
N THR A 480 -11.14 18.99 -29.75
CA THR A 480 -9.95 19.85 -29.68
C THR A 480 -8.74 19.04 -29.24
N GLU A 481 -8.88 18.22 -28.20
CA GLU A 481 -7.79 17.38 -27.67
C GLU A 481 -7.32 16.33 -28.68
N LEU A 482 -8.25 15.76 -29.45
CA LEU A 482 -7.97 14.77 -30.48
C LEU A 482 -7.17 15.39 -31.65
N ALA A 483 -7.58 16.58 -32.12
CA ALA A 483 -6.83 17.29 -33.16
C ALA A 483 -5.43 17.69 -32.67
N ASP A 484 -5.34 18.21 -31.44
CA ASP A 484 -4.07 18.54 -30.78
C ASP A 484 -3.14 17.33 -30.67
N ALA A 485 -3.68 16.16 -30.27
CA ALA A 485 -2.91 14.94 -30.13
C ALA A 485 -2.33 14.47 -31.48
N PHE A 486 -3.14 14.48 -32.55
CA PHE A 486 -2.65 14.14 -33.89
C PHE A 486 -1.56 15.12 -34.36
N GLU A 487 -1.81 16.42 -34.21
CA GLU A 487 -0.88 17.45 -34.67
C GLU A 487 0.46 17.39 -33.94
N LYS A 488 0.44 17.31 -32.60
CA LYS A 488 1.65 17.27 -31.77
C LYS A 488 2.44 15.97 -31.95
N PHE A 489 1.78 14.86 -32.24
CA PHE A 489 2.43 13.57 -32.47
C PHE A 489 3.09 13.50 -33.85
N LEU A 490 2.34 13.82 -34.91
CA LEU A 490 2.80 13.71 -36.30
C LEU A 490 3.83 14.81 -36.65
N PHE A 491 3.67 16.01 -36.10
CA PHE A 491 4.60 17.12 -36.29
C PHE A 491 5.35 17.43 -35.00
N THR A 492 5.95 16.40 -34.38
CA THR A 492 6.69 16.57 -33.13
C THR A 492 7.87 17.52 -33.29
N SER A 493 8.07 18.39 -32.30
CA SER A 493 9.24 19.27 -32.19
C SER A 493 10.41 18.60 -31.46
N SER A 494 10.19 17.40 -30.89
CA SER A 494 11.24 16.64 -30.21
C SER A 494 12.26 16.10 -31.23
N LYS A 495 13.54 16.13 -30.88
CA LYS A 495 14.63 15.56 -31.69
C LYS A 495 15.31 14.42 -30.94
N PRO A 496 15.70 13.33 -31.61
CA PRO A 496 16.41 12.24 -30.97
C PRO A 496 17.79 12.71 -30.50
N SER A 497 18.18 12.34 -29.28
CA SER A 497 19.48 12.68 -28.69
C SER A 497 20.65 11.99 -29.40
N THR A 498 20.37 10.82 -29.99
CA THR A 498 21.30 10.03 -30.80
C THR A 498 20.69 9.75 -32.16
N PRO A 499 21.46 9.76 -33.26
CA PRO A 499 20.95 9.40 -34.57
C PRO A 499 20.28 8.03 -34.54
N LEU A 500 19.04 7.96 -35.03
CA LEU A 500 18.28 6.71 -35.11
C LEU A 500 18.87 5.81 -36.18
N SER A 501 18.96 4.51 -35.90
CA SER A 501 19.25 3.51 -36.92
C SER A 501 18.15 3.49 -38.00
N SER A 502 18.48 2.97 -39.18
CA SER A 502 17.53 2.81 -40.27
C SER A 502 16.30 1.98 -39.86
N ASP A 503 16.52 0.92 -39.09
CA ASP A 503 15.44 0.05 -38.60
C ASP A 503 14.56 0.73 -37.55
N GLU A 504 15.14 1.51 -36.64
CA GLU A 504 14.35 2.29 -35.67
C GLU A 504 13.52 3.38 -36.35
N ARG A 505 14.08 4.04 -37.36
CA ARG A 505 13.36 5.03 -38.16
C ARG A 505 12.15 4.40 -38.84
N LYS A 506 12.31 3.26 -39.51
CA LYS A 506 11.21 2.51 -40.11
C LYS A 506 10.14 2.12 -39.09
N ARG A 507 10.53 1.67 -37.89
CA ARG A 507 9.57 1.33 -36.83
C ARG A 507 8.81 2.56 -36.33
N HIS A 508 9.46 3.72 -36.21
CA HIS A 508 8.80 4.95 -35.77
C HIS A 508 7.85 5.48 -36.84
N GLU A 509 8.29 5.49 -38.10
CA GLU A 509 7.47 5.83 -39.27
C GLU A 509 6.25 4.91 -39.40
N PHE A 510 6.41 3.61 -39.13
CA PHE A 510 5.28 2.68 -39.10
C PHE A 510 4.20 3.09 -38.09
N VAL A 511 4.58 3.58 -36.90
CA VAL A 511 3.61 4.09 -35.91
C VAL A 511 2.94 5.38 -36.41
N ASP A 512 3.68 6.25 -37.08
CA ASP A 512 3.12 7.46 -37.70
C ASP A 512 2.07 7.10 -38.78
N CYS A 513 2.37 6.11 -39.62
CA CYS A 513 1.42 5.56 -40.60
C CYS A 513 0.16 4.99 -39.94
N GLN A 514 0.28 4.25 -38.84
CA GLN A 514 -0.88 3.73 -38.10
C GLN A 514 -1.79 4.85 -37.59
N MET A 515 -1.22 6.00 -37.24
CA MET A 515 -1.97 7.17 -36.79
C MET A 515 -2.72 7.84 -37.96
N ILE A 516 -2.11 7.92 -39.14
CA ILE A 516 -2.77 8.39 -40.37
C ILE A 516 -3.88 7.42 -40.79
N ASP A 517 -3.64 6.11 -40.70
CA ASP A 517 -4.65 5.10 -40.97
C ASP A 517 -5.85 5.19 -40.02
N LEU A 518 -5.63 5.56 -38.76
CA LEU A 518 -6.70 5.85 -37.82
C LEU A 518 -7.56 7.03 -38.28
N ILE A 519 -6.94 8.13 -38.72
CA ILE A 519 -7.67 9.29 -39.29
C ILE A 519 -8.47 8.85 -40.51
N ARG A 520 -7.84 8.10 -41.42
CA ARG A 520 -8.46 7.59 -42.64
C ARG A 520 -9.67 6.70 -42.37
N ALA A 521 -9.59 5.80 -41.38
CA ALA A 521 -10.62 4.81 -41.11
C ALA A 521 -11.75 5.34 -40.22
N GLU A 522 -11.42 6.10 -39.18
CA GLU A 522 -12.38 6.46 -38.12
C GLU A 522 -12.89 7.91 -38.22
N ILE A 523 -12.19 8.80 -38.91
CA ILE A 523 -12.53 10.23 -38.99
C ILE A 523 -13.06 10.60 -40.37
N LEU A 524 -12.28 10.38 -41.44
CA LEU A 524 -12.66 10.84 -42.79
C LEU A 524 -14.02 10.33 -43.29
N PRO A 525 -14.43 9.06 -43.06
CA PRO A 525 -15.73 8.57 -43.54
C PRO A 525 -16.92 9.24 -42.84
N PHE A 526 -16.69 9.87 -41.69
CA PHE A 526 -17.72 10.45 -40.83
C PHE A 526 -17.59 11.98 -40.70
N ILE A 527 -16.84 12.62 -41.60
CA ILE A 527 -16.45 14.03 -41.52
C ILE A 527 -17.64 15.01 -41.38
N ASN A 528 -18.80 14.64 -41.91
CA ASN A 528 -20.04 15.42 -41.87
C ASN A 528 -20.69 15.49 -40.47
N ILE A 529 -20.32 14.58 -39.57
CA ILE A 529 -20.91 14.47 -38.22
C ILE A 529 -20.13 15.34 -37.22
N PHE A 530 -18.85 15.59 -37.47
CA PHE A 530 -17.98 16.30 -36.53
C PHE A 530 -18.13 17.83 -36.59
N PRO A 531 -17.74 18.55 -35.53
CA PRO A 531 -17.72 20.01 -35.56
C PRO A 531 -16.83 20.57 -36.67
N ARG A 532 -17.27 21.67 -37.29
CA ARG A 532 -16.53 22.31 -38.41
C ARG A 532 -15.09 22.66 -38.05
N ASP A 533 -14.86 23.21 -36.86
CA ASP A 533 -13.52 23.59 -36.40
C ASP A 533 -12.59 22.38 -36.33
N PHE A 534 -13.09 21.23 -35.88
CA PHE A 534 -12.31 19.98 -35.84
C PHE A 534 -11.99 19.49 -37.25
N THR A 535 -13.00 19.42 -38.12
CA THR A 535 -12.84 19.01 -39.52
C THR A 535 -11.81 19.89 -40.24
N GLN A 536 -11.87 21.21 -40.04
CA GLN A 536 -10.91 22.13 -40.62
C GLN A 536 -9.48 21.82 -40.16
N ARG A 537 -9.26 21.63 -38.85
CA ARG A 537 -7.93 21.29 -38.32
C ARG A 537 -7.39 19.96 -38.86
N ILE A 538 -8.24 18.95 -39.03
CA ILE A 538 -7.81 17.67 -39.63
C ILE A 538 -7.41 17.84 -41.10
N VAL A 539 -8.15 18.64 -41.87
CA VAL A 539 -7.79 18.92 -43.27
C VAL A 539 -6.48 19.72 -43.36
N GLU A 540 -6.32 20.74 -42.52
CA GLU A 540 -5.07 21.52 -42.43
C GLU A 540 -3.87 20.63 -42.05
N LEU A 541 -4.06 19.71 -41.10
CA LEU A 541 -3.06 18.73 -40.68
C LEU A 541 -2.63 17.83 -41.85
N LEU A 542 -3.57 17.29 -42.62
CA LEU A 542 -3.28 16.44 -43.78
C LEU A 542 -2.58 17.23 -44.91
N ASN A 543 -3.02 18.47 -45.16
CA ASN A 543 -2.38 19.36 -46.13
C ASN A 543 -0.93 19.67 -45.73
N LYS A 544 -0.69 19.98 -44.45
CA LYS A 544 0.66 20.22 -43.91
C LYS A 544 1.56 18.98 -44.10
N GLY A 545 1.02 17.79 -43.89
CA GLY A 545 1.74 16.53 -44.13
C GLY A 545 2.13 16.34 -45.59
N SER A 546 1.20 16.62 -46.52
CA SER A 546 1.45 16.54 -47.96
C SER A 546 2.48 17.57 -48.46
N ILE A 547 2.55 18.75 -47.85
CA ILE A 547 3.55 19.78 -48.21
C ILE A 547 4.92 19.36 -47.68
N ASN A 548 5.01 18.90 -46.42
CA ASN A 548 6.27 18.46 -45.85
C ASN A 548 6.85 17.23 -46.56
N SER A 549 6.02 16.34 -47.12
CA SER A 549 6.51 15.22 -47.95
C SER A 549 7.02 15.63 -49.33
N THR A 550 6.71 16.86 -49.78
CA THR A 550 7.11 17.39 -51.10
C THR A 550 8.23 18.43 -51.01
N ASP A 551 8.55 18.93 -49.82
CA ASP A 551 9.66 19.84 -49.60
C ASP A 551 10.99 19.06 -49.61
N HIS A 552 11.82 19.27 -50.64
CA HIS A 552 13.13 18.61 -50.82
C HIS A 552 14.15 18.94 -49.72
N LYS A 553 13.81 19.84 -48.78
CA LYS A 553 14.55 20.17 -47.57
C LYS A 553 13.99 19.46 -46.34
N ASP A 554 13.61 18.20 -46.49
CA ASP A 554 13.40 17.35 -45.34
C ASP A 554 14.71 17.35 -44.51
N VAL A 555 14.61 17.70 -43.22
CA VAL A 555 15.77 17.77 -42.30
C VAL A 555 16.37 16.37 -42.09
N LEU A 556 15.72 15.32 -42.62
CA LEU A 556 16.24 13.97 -42.75
C LEU A 556 17.17 13.77 -43.96
N GLY A 557 17.18 14.71 -44.92
CA GLY A 557 18.04 14.75 -46.10
C GLY A 557 19.53 14.99 -45.79
N GLU A 558 19.84 15.68 -44.70
CA GLU A 558 21.24 15.96 -44.30
C GLU A 558 21.97 14.73 -43.72
N PHE A 559 21.27 13.60 -43.52
CA PHE A 559 21.85 12.34 -43.06
C PHE A 559 21.96 11.26 -44.16
N TRP A 560 21.74 11.64 -45.43
CA TRP A 560 21.92 10.76 -46.58
C TRP A 560 23.22 11.06 -47.35
N ASN A 561 24.33 11.16 -46.63
CA ASN A 561 25.69 10.96 -47.16
C ASN A 561 26.54 10.19 -46.16
#